data_AF-A0A7S0T777-F1
#
_entry.id   AF-A0A7S0T777-F1
#
_cell.length_a   1.000
_cell.length_b   1.000
_cell.length_c   1.000
_cell.angle_alpha   90.00
_cell.angle_beta   90.00
_cell.angle_gamma   90.00
#
_symmetry.space_group_name_H-M   'P 1'
#
loop_
_entity.id
_entity.type
_entity.pdbx_description
1 polymer ?
#
loop_
_entity_poly.entity_id
_entity_poly.type
_entity_poly.pdbx_seq_one_letter_code
_entity_poly.pdbx_strand_id
1 'polypeptide(L)'
;ASCYGLMNLFARSIGGIVSDYTSIKFGMRGRLWTLWCFQTVEGILCVFMALSKDSLGITILFMVFFSICVQASEGASYGIVPFLTRRALGVAAGYIGAGGNLGSTILMAAFFTSPDIQTHEGILYMGFTIVGVSMIVMCIHFPMWGSMFFPGDPNVSEEDYYIKREFTEEEVKEGLAVSVQKFCDNSHQERAPQHRPPVKGEVSL
;
A
#
# COMPACT_ATOMS: atom_id res chain seq x y z
N ALA A 1 20.04 -19.20 0.02
CA ALA A 1 20.10 -17.74 -0.24
C ALA A 1 19.28 -17.36 -1.49
N SER A 2 19.59 -17.91 -2.67
CA SER A 2 18.94 -17.51 -3.93
C SER A 2 17.43 -17.80 -4.03
N CYS A 3 16.94 -18.94 -3.51
CA CYS A 3 15.50 -19.26 -3.55
C CYS A 3 14.65 -18.37 -2.62
N TYR A 4 15.21 -17.94 -1.49
CA TYR A 4 14.54 -17.02 -0.56
C TYR A 4 14.41 -15.61 -1.16
N GLY A 5 15.45 -15.13 -1.86
CA GLY A 5 15.37 -13.87 -2.59
C GLY A 5 14.35 -13.89 -3.73
N LEU A 6 14.25 -15.03 -4.45
CA LEU A 6 13.26 -15.21 -5.52
C LEU A 6 11.82 -15.22 -4.95
N MET A 7 11.59 -15.94 -3.86
CA MET A 7 10.29 -15.97 -3.16
C MET A 7 9.87 -14.56 -2.73
N ASN A 8 10.83 -13.76 -2.28
CA ASN A 8 10.59 -12.36 -1.88
C ASN A 8 10.18 -11.45 -3.04
N LEU A 9 10.80 -11.63 -4.20
CA LEU A 9 10.42 -10.93 -5.43
C LEU A 9 9.02 -11.33 -5.91
N PHE A 10 8.71 -12.63 -5.90
CA PHE A 10 7.40 -13.13 -6.34
C PHE A 10 6.27 -12.69 -5.42
N ALA A 11 6.41 -12.83 -4.10
CA ALA A 11 5.34 -12.44 -3.17
C ALA A 11 5.05 -10.93 -3.21
N ARG A 12 6.10 -10.10 -3.35
CA ARG A 12 5.94 -8.66 -3.56
C ARG A 12 5.22 -8.33 -4.85
N SER A 13 5.56 -9.03 -5.93
CA SER A 13 4.89 -8.91 -7.22
C SER A 13 3.43 -9.34 -7.13
N ILE A 14 3.12 -10.43 -6.41
CA ILE A 14 1.76 -10.92 -6.18
C ILE A 14 0.93 -9.87 -5.43
N GLY A 15 1.47 -9.24 -4.39
CA GLY A 15 0.77 -8.16 -3.68
C GLY A 15 0.43 -6.97 -4.56
N GLY A 16 1.38 -6.57 -5.43
CA GLY A 16 1.14 -5.53 -6.44
C GLY A 16 0.05 -5.93 -7.44
N ILE A 17 0.14 -7.13 -8.02
CA ILE A 17 -0.85 -7.65 -8.98
C ILE A 17 -2.23 -7.77 -8.35
N VAL A 18 -2.34 -8.26 -7.11
CA VAL A 18 -3.63 -8.36 -6.40
C VAL A 18 -4.20 -6.97 -6.13
N SER A 19 -3.37 -5.99 -5.77
CA SER A 19 -3.78 -4.59 -5.59
C SER A 19 -4.29 -3.97 -6.90
N ASP A 20 -3.59 -4.19 -8.01
CA ASP A 20 -4.00 -3.72 -9.34
C ASP A 20 -5.28 -4.43 -9.82
N TYR A 21 -5.45 -5.73 -9.55
CA TYR A 21 -6.65 -6.46 -9.92
C TYR A 21 -7.88 -5.97 -9.16
N THR A 22 -7.76 -5.74 -7.84
CA THR A 22 -8.85 -5.14 -7.06
C THR A 22 -9.11 -3.69 -7.45
N SER A 23 -8.10 -2.96 -7.93
CA SER A 23 -8.27 -1.59 -8.42
C SER A 23 -9.05 -1.52 -9.72
N ILE A 24 -8.88 -2.47 -10.63
CA ILE A 24 -9.69 -2.52 -11.87
C ILE A 24 -11.19 -2.65 -11.54
N LYS A 25 -11.54 -3.40 -10.48
CA LYS A 25 -12.94 -3.67 -10.11
C LYS A 25 -13.55 -2.61 -9.18
N PHE A 26 -12.75 -2.06 -8.24
CA PHE A 26 -13.23 -1.15 -7.19
C PHE A 26 -12.54 0.23 -7.18
N GLY A 27 -11.68 0.51 -8.16
CA GLY A 27 -10.88 1.73 -8.25
C GLY A 27 -9.79 1.82 -7.17
N MET A 28 -9.35 3.04 -6.85
CA MET A 28 -8.39 3.29 -5.76
C MET A 28 -8.84 2.76 -4.40
N ARG A 29 -10.16 2.63 -4.17
CA ARG A 29 -10.70 2.00 -2.97
C ARG A 29 -10.27 0.55 -2.86
N GLY A 30 -10.25 -0.17 -3.98
CA GLY A 30 -9.76 -1.56 -4.06
C GLY A 30 -8.31 -1.70 -3.62
N ARG A 31 -7.44 -0.74 -3.97
CA ARG A 31 -6.02 -0.72 -3.55
C ARG A 31 -5.89 -0.54 -2.04
N LEU A 32 -6.65 0.41 -1.47
CA LEU A 32 -6.69 0.65 -0.02
C LEU A 32 -7.23 -0.55 0.76
N TRP A 33 -8.29 -1.19 0.26
CA TRP A 33 -8.85 -2.41 0.85
C TRP A 33 -7.85 -3.57 0.80
N THR A 34 -7.15 -3.76 -0.31
CA THR A 34 -6.12 -4.81 -0.44
C THR A 34 -4.98 -4.58 0.56
N LEU A 35 -4.48 -3.34 0.67
CA LEU A 35 -3.44 -3.00 1.63
C LEU A 35 -3.90 -3.29 3.07
N TRP A 36 -5.08 -2.80 3.45
CA TRP A 36 -5.65 -3.01 4.78
C TRP A 36 -5.88 -4.49 5.10
N CYS A 37 -6.43 -5.26 4.15
CA CYS A 37 -6.65 -6.69 4.30
C CYS A 37 -5.34 -7.45 4.52
N PHE A 38 -4.32 -7.21 3.68
CA PHE A 38 -3.03 -7.90 3.85
C PHE A 38 -2.38 -7.57 5.20
N GLN A 39 -2.41 -6.30 5.60
CA GLN A 39 -1.79 -5.86 6.85
C GLN A 39 -2.54 -6.36 8.09
N THR A 40 -3.87 -6.45 8.02
CA THR A 40 -4.69 -7.03 9.09
C THR A 40 -4.47 -8.55 9.20
N VAL A 41 -4.47 -9.26 8.07
CA VAL A 41 -4.22 -10.71 8.02
C VAL A 41 -2.81 -11.03 8.52
N GLU A 42 -1.81 -10.25 8.13
CA GLU A 42 -0.44 -10.36 8.62
C GLU A 42 -0.38 -10.24 10.15
N GLY A 43 -1.00 -9.20 10.72
CA GLY A 43 -1.03 -9.00 12.18
C GLY A 43 -1.71 -10.15 12.91
N ILE A 44 -2.82 -10.66 12.37
CA ILE A 44 -3.54 -11.83 12.92
C ILE A 44 -2.67 -13.09 12.85
N LEU A 45 -2.01 -13.36 11.72
CA LEU A 45 -1.09 -14.49 11.56
C LEU A 45 0.08 -14.41 12.54
N CYS A 46 0.58 -13.20 12.81
CA CYS A 46 1.62 -12.96 13.81
C CYS A 46 1.16 -13.34 15.23
N VAL A 47 -0.09 -13.01 15.59
CA VAL A 47 -0.69 -13.43 16.87
C VAL A 47 -0.85 -14.96 16.93
N PHE A 48 -1.35 -15.59 15.86
CA PHE A 48 -1.47 -17.06 15.81
C PHE A 48 -0.12 -17.77 15.89
N MET A 49 0.93 -17.20 15.29
CA MET A 49 2.29 -17.69 15.39
C MET A 49 2.80 -17.65 16.84
N ALA A 50 2.54 -16.56 17.58
CA ALA A 50 2.90 -16.45 18.99
C ALA A 50 2.15 -17.46 19.88
N LEU A 51 0.88 -17.73 19.57
CA LEU A 51 0.07 -18.70 20.31
C LEU A 51 0.46 -20.16 20.03
N SER A 52 1.03 -20.44 18.85
CA SER A 52 1.36 -21.81 18.41
C SER A 52 2.71 -22.33 18.92
N LYS A 53 3.20 -21.81 20.05
CA LYS A 53 4.54 -22.11 20.59
C LYS A 53 4.82 -23.58 20.88
N ASP A 54 3.77 -24.37 21.11
CA ASP A 54 3.88 -25.79 21.48
C ASP A 54 4.13 -26.71 20.27
N SER A 55 3.98 -26.21 19.05
CA SER A 55 4.20 -26.99 17.82
C SER A 55 5.11 -26.27 16.82
N LEU A 56 6.32 -26.82 16.65
CA LEU A 56 7.32 -26.31 15.72
C LEU A 56 6.79 -26.29 14.27
N GLY A 57 6.11 -27.34 13.83
CA GLY A 57 5.61 -27.45 12.46
C GLY A 57 4.56 -26.38 12.13
N ILE A 58 3.64 -26.13 13.08
CA ILE A 58 2.59 -25.12 12.92
C ILE A 58 3.19 -23.71 12.95
N THR A 59 4.16 -23.44 13.82
CA THR A 59 4.85 -22.16 13.88
C THR A 59 5.57 -21.84 12.56
N ILE A 60 6.29 -22.80 11.99
CA ILE A 60 6.98 -22.63 10.69
C ILE A 60 5.97 -22.33 9.58
N LEU A 61 4.84 -23.04 9.56
CA LEU A 61 3.77 -22.79 8.58
C LEU A 61 3.26 -21.34 8.66
N PHE A 62 2.92 -20.86 9.86
CA PHE A 62 2.49 -19.47 10.05
C PHE A 62 3.57 -18.46 9.68
N MET A 63 4.85 -18.77 9.96
CA MET A 63 5.97 -17.90 9.60
C MET A 63 6.11 -17.74 8.08
N VAL A 64 5.85 -18.79 7.30
CA VAL A 64 5.86 -18.73 5.83
C VAL A 64 4.71 -17.87 5.32
N PHE A 65 3.49 -18.07 5.82
CA PHE A 65 2.34 -17.25 5.43
C PHE A 65 2.51 -15.78 5.81
N PHE A 66 2.97 -15.52 7.03
CA PHE A 66 3.31 -14.18 7.51
C PHE A 66 4.30 -13.49 6.56
N SER A 67 5.38 -14.17 6.18
CA SER A 67 6.39 -13.63 5.26
C SER A 67 5.82 -13.26 3.89
N ILE A 68 4.94 -14.11 3.33
CA ILE A 68 4.27 -13.82 2.06
C ILE A 68 3.35 -12.59 2.19
N CYS A 69 2.57 -12.51 3.27
CA CYS A 69 1.68 -11.38 3.53
C CYS A 69 2.44 -10.06 3.71
N VAL A 70 3.55 -10.05 4.46
CA VAL A 70 4.43 -8.87 4.64
C VAL A 70 4.90 -8.36 3.28
N GLN A 71 5.39 -9.25 2.43
CA GLN A 71 5.93 -8.88 1.12
C GLN A 71 4.82 -8.41 0.18
N ALA A 72 3.66 -9.04 0.24
CA ALA A 72 2.48 -8.62 -0.52
C ALA A 72 1.99 -7.23 -0.07
N SER A 73 1.97 -6.96 1.24
CA SER A 73 1.63 -5.66 1.84
C SER A 73 2.62 -4.57 1.41
N GLU A 74 3.91 -4.89 1.37
CA GLU A 74 4.95 -3.98 0.88
C GLU A 74 4.76 -3.67 -0.62
N GLY A 75 4.46 -4.68 -1.44
CA GLY A 75 4.11 -4.51 -2.85
C GLY A 75 2.87 -3.62 -3.05
N ALA A 76 1.81 -3.86 -2.28
CA ALA A 76 0.60 -3.06 -2.31
C ALA A 76 0.85 -1.60 -1.88
N SER A 77 1.70 -1.38 -0.87
CA SER A 77 2.11 -0.05 -0.41
C SER A 77 2.79 0.74 -1.53
N TYR A 78 3.79 0.13 -2.19
CA TYR A 78 4.49 0.72 -3.33
C TYR A 78 3.59 0.95 -4.55
N GLY A 79 2.49 0.20 -4.67
CA GLY A 79 1.45 0.44 -5.67
C GLY A 79 0.60 1.69 -5.43
N ILE A 80 0.55 2.22 -4.20
CA ILE A 80 -0.22 3.44 -3.85
C ILE A 80 0.66 4.70 -3.91
N VAL A 81 1.97 4.58 -3.71
CA VAL A 81 2.93 5.71 -3.73
C VAL A 81 2.81 6.60 -4.95
N PRO A 82 2.65 6.07 -6.19
CA PRO A 82 2.55 6.90 -7.38
C PRO A 82 1.35 7.84 -7.39
N PHE A 83 0.34 7.56 -6.57
CA PHE A 83 -0.89 8.32 -6.44
C PHE A 83 -0.78 9.41 -5.34
N LEU A 84 0.29 9.47 -4.57
CA LEU A 84 0.50 10.54 -3.60
C LEU A 84 1.12 11.79 -4.23
N THR A 85 2.20 11.61 -5.01
CA THR A 85 2.86 12.69 -5.74
C THR A 85 3.55 12.12 -6.97
N ARG A 86 3.45 12.81 -8.11
CA ARG A 86 4.16 12.40 -9.35
C ARG A 86 5.46 13.17 -9.53
N ARG A 87 5.51 14.43 -9.08
CA ARG A 87 6.72 15.26 -9.15
C ARG A 87 7.84 14.71 -8.27
N ALA A 88 7.53 14.22 -7.08
CA ALA A 88 8.51 13.79 -6.07
C ALA A 88 8.41 12.30 -5.70
N LEU A 89 8.15 11.43 -6.69
CA LEU A 89 8.00 9.98 -6.50
C LEU A 89 9.15 9.34 -5.70
N GLY A 90 10.39 9.70 -6.04
CA GLY A 90 11.58 9.17 -5.37
C GLY A 90 11.68 9.58 -3.90
N VAL A 91 11.23 10.79 -3.56
CA VAL A 91 11.22 11.28 -2.18
C VAL A 91 10.15 10.54 -1.36
N ALA A 92 8.94 10.37 -1.89
CA ALA A 92 7.87 9.62 -1.24
C ALA A 92 8.26 8.14 -1.02
N ALA A 93 8.84 7.50 -2.04
CA ALA A 93 9.37 6.13 -1.93
C ALA A 93 10.51 6.03 -0.89
N GLY A 94 11.36 7.07 -0.82
CA GLY A 94 12.42 7.19 0.19
C GLY A 94 11.90 7.26 1.61
N TYR A 95 10.85 8.05 1.87
CA TYR A 95 10.19 8.10 3.18
C TYR A 95 9.62 6.76 3.60
N ILE A 96 9.00 6.02 2.67
CA ILE A 96 8.41 4.70 2.95
C ILE A 96 9.52 3.67 3.28
N GLY A 97 10.61 3.68 2.51
CA GLY A 97 11.76 2.81 2.79
C GLY A 97 12.43 3.13 4.13
N ALA A 98 12.62 4.42 4.44
CA ALA A 98 13.15 4.85 5.74
C ALA A 98 12.21 4.50 6.89
N GLY A 99 10.90 4.65 6.69
CA GLY A 99 9.86 4.32 7.67
C GLY A 99 9.86 2.85 8.07
N GLY A 100 10.09 1.93 7.13
CA GLY A 100 10.21 0.49 7.43
C GLY A 100 11.38 0.17 8.37
N ASN A 101 12.57 0.72 8.10
CA ASN A 101 13.75 0.53 8.93
C ASN A 101 13.59 1.17 10.33
N LEU A 102 13.03 2.39 10.36
CA LEU A 102 12.73 3.09 11.61
C LEU A 102 11.74 2.30 12.46
N GLY A 103 10.64 1.85 11.86
CA GLY A 103 9.60 1.07 12.53
C GLY A 103 10.14 -0.25 13.11
N SER A 104 10.94 -0.99 12.33
CA SER A 104 11.60 -2.21 12.81
C SER A 104 12.50 -1.96 14.03
N THR A 105 13.28 -0.87 13.99
CA THR A 105 14.17 -0.50 15.10
C THR A 105 13.37 -0.14 16.36
N ILE A 106 12.28 0.61 16.22
CA ILE A 106 11.40 0.98 17.33
C ILE A 106 10.72 -0.27 17.94
N LEU A 107 10.19 -1.16 17.10
CA LEU A 107 9.55 -2.40 17.58
C LEU A 107 10.57 -3.33 18.28
N MET A 108 11.79 -3.43 17.74
CA MET A 108 12.86 -4.20 18.36
C MET A 108 13.24 -3.60 19.73
N ALA A 109 13.38 -2.27 19.81
CA ALA A 109 13.66 -1.58 21.06
C ALA A 109 12.52 -1.75 22.09
N ALA A 110 11.27 -1.69 21.65
CA ALA A 110 10.10 -1.76 22.52
C ALA A 110 9.84 -3.18 23.07
N PHE A 111 9.96 -4.21 22.24
CA PHE A 111 9.46 -5.55 22.58
C PHE A 111 10.56 -6.61 22.80
N PHE A 112 11.79 -6.36 22.34
CA PHE A 112 12.88 -7.35 22.39
C PHE A 112 14.12 -6.91 23.18
N THR A 113 14.12 -5.68 23.73
CA THR A 113 15.26 -5.18 24.55
C THR A 113 15.11 -5.51 26.03
N SER A 114 13.87 -5.66 26.52
CA SER A 114 13.61 -5.94 27.93
C SER A 114 13.78 -7.43 28.24
N PRO A 115 14.58 -7.82 29.26
CA PRO A 115 14.80 -9.22 29.62
C PRO A 115 13.55 -9.91 30.20
N ASP A 116 12.55 -9.13 30.64
CA ASP A 116 11.30 -9.65 31.19
C ASP A 116 10.31 -10.15 30.13
N ILE A 117 10.47 -9.76 28.85
CA ILE A 117 9.55 -10.11 27.78
C ILE A 117 10.05 -11.38 27.08
N GLN A 118 9.30 -12.47 27.20
CA GLN A 118 9.62 -13.68 26.45
C GLN A 118 9.34 -13.48 24.95
N THR A 119 10.12 -14.12 24.08
CA THR A 119 10.04 -13.97 22.61
C THR A 119 8.62 -14.12 22.06
N HIS A 120 7.82 -15.02 22.64
CA HIS A 120 6.43 -15.24 22.23
C HIS A 120 5.51 -14.05 22.57
N GLU A 121 5.69 -13.40 23.71
CA GLU A 121 4.95 -12.19 24.08
C GLU A 121 5.35 -11.01 23.21
N GLY A 122 6.64 -10.89 22.88
CA GLY A 122 7.12 -9.88 21.94
C GLY A 122 6.46 -10.00 20.55
N ILE A 123 6.38 -11.23 20.02
CA ILE A 123 5.69 -11.51 18.75
C ILE A 123 4.19 -11.19 18.84
N LEU A 124 3.55 -11.52 19.97
CA LEU A 124 2.14 -11.23 20.20
C LEU A 124 1.85 -9.72 20.23
N TYR A 125 2.68 -8.93 20.93
CA TYR A 125 2.57 -7.47 20.93
C TYR A 125 2.87 -6.83 19.57
N MET A 126 3.81 -7.39 18.80
CA MET A 126 4.02 -6.98 17.41
C MET A 126 2.75 -7.19 16.56
N GLY A 127 2.10 -8.35 16.69
CA GLY A 127 0.84 -8.62 15.98
C GLY A 127 -0.24 -7.59 16.30
N PHE A 128 -0.44 -7.26 17.58
CA PHE A 128 -1.39 -6.20 17.97
C PHE A 128 -1.00 -4.81 17.46
N THR A 129 0.29 -4.49 17.47
CA THR A 129 0.79 -3.22 16.96
C THR A 129 0.54 -3.10 15.45
N ILE A 130 0.77 -4.16 14.68
CA ILE A 130 0.48 -4.20 13.23
C ILE A 130 -1.00 -3.96 12.98
N VAL A 131 -1.89 -4.66 13.69
CA VAL A 131 -3.34 -4.46 13.56
C VAL A 131 -3.73 -3.04 13.95
N GLY A 132 -3.21 -2.50 15.06
CA GLY A 132 -3.47 -1.14 15.51
C GLY A 132 -3.04 -0.07 14.49
N VAL A 133 -1.84 -0.21 13.93
CA VAL A 133 -1.32 0.72 12.91
C VAL A 133 -2.07 0.56 11.58
N SER A 134 -2.50 -0.65 11.22
CA SER A 134 -3.29 -0.89 10.01
C SER A 134 -4.61 -0.12 10.00
N MET A 135 -5.17 0.20 11.17
CA MET A 135 -6.39 1.00 11.28
C MET A 135 -6.21 2.43 10.76
N ILE A 136 -4.98 2.96 10.78
CA ILE A 136 -4.65 4.28 10.22
C ILE A 136 -4.89 4.31 8.70
N VAL A 137 -4.74 3.18 8.01
CA VAL A 137 -5.01 3.06 6.57
C VAL A 137 -6.46 3.44 6.24
N MET A 138 -7.40 3.16 7.15
CA MET A 138 -8.82 3.52 6.97
C MET A 138 -9.07 5.03 6.98
N CYS A 139 -8.20 5.79 7.65
CA CYS A 139 -8.26 7.25 7.71
C CYS A 139 -7.65 7.93 6.47
N ILE A 140 -6.99 7.17 5.59
CA ILE A 140 -6.43 7.71 4.35
C ILE A 140 -7.59 8.08 3.41
N HIS A 141 -7.69 9.36 3.09
CA HIS A 141 -8.70 9.90 2.20
C HIS A 141 -8.03 10.60 1.02
N PHE A 142 -8.28 10.09 -0.19
CA PHE A 142 -7.91 10.77 -1.42
C PHE A 142 -9.11 11.62 -1.88
N PRO A 143 -8.97 12.95 -2.01
CA PRO A 143 -10.10 13.83 -2.34
C PRO A 143 -10.76 13.50 -3.68
N MET A 144 -10.01 12.89 -4.61
CA MET A 144 -10.44 12.62 -6.00
C MET A 144 -11.10 11.24 -6.17
N TRP A 145 -10.63 10.25 -5.41
CA TRP A 145 -11.06 8.85 -5.54
C TRP A 145 -11.80 8.33 -4.30
N GLY A 146 -11.82 9.11 -3.22
CA GLY A 146 -12.45 8.78 -1.94
C GLY A 146 -11.53 8.06 -0.96
N SER A 147 -12.07 7.76 0.22
CA SER A 147 -11.45 6.87 1.19
C SER A 147 -12.10 5.48 1.17
N MET A 148 -11.65 4.61 2.07
CA MET A 148 -12.20 3.29 2.31
C MET A 148 -13.71 3.31 2.63
N PHE A 149 -14.21 4.37 3.27
CA PHE A 149 -15.60 4.50 3.72
C PHE A 149 -16.35 5.75 3.19
N PHE A 150 -15.64 6.77 2.70
CA PHE A 150 -16.24 8.01 2.18
C PHE A 150 -16.09 8.13 0.66
N PRO A 151 -17.12 8.60 -0.07
CA PRO A 151 -17.02 8.93 -1.49
C PRO A 151 -16.01 10.06 -1.73
N GLY A 152 -15.33 10.02 -2.88
CA GLY A 152 -14.52 11.13 -3.37
C GLY A 152 -15.42 12.27 -3.84
N ASP A 153 -14.89 13.49 -3.81
CA ASP A 153 -15.63 14.67 -4.25
C ASP A 153 -15.66 14.72 -5.79
N PRO A 154 -16.83 14.74 -6.43
CA PRO A 154 -16.94 14.75 -7.89
C PRO A 154 -16.40 16.03 -8.54
N ASN A 155 -16.19 17.11 -7.77
CA ASN A 155 -15.75 18.41 -8.29
C ASN A 155 -14.22 18.55 -8.44
N VAL A 156 -13.42 17.57 -8.02
CA VAL A 156 -11.95 17.65 -8.14
C VAL A 156 -11.45 16.74 -9.26
N SER A 157 -10.90 17.32 -10.32
CA SER A 157 -10.28 16.59 -11.45
C SER A 157 -8.82 16.24 -11.14
N GLU A 158 -8.34 15.06 -11.56
CA GLU A 158 -6.95 14.59 -11.45
C GLU A 158 -5.95 15.67 -11.91
N GLU A 159 -6.29 16.38 -12.98
CA GLU A 159 -5.50 17.49 -13.52
C GLU A 159 -5.43 18.70 -12.56
N ASP A 160 -6.48 19.00 -11.81
CA ASP A 160 -6.47 20.11 -10.84
C ASP A 160 -5.58 19.82 -9.62
N TYR A 161 -5.44 18.56 -9.24
CA TYR A 161 -4.63 18.17 -8.09
C TYR A 161 -3.16 17.97 -8.45
N TYR A 162 -2.86 17.30 -9.57
CA TYR A 162 -1.46 17.03 -9.94
C TYR A 162 -0.86 18.11 -10.83
N ILE A 163 -1.63 18.81 -11.67
CA ILE A 163 -1.07 19.81 -12.58
C ILE A 163 -1.18 21.20 -11.96
N LYS A 164 -2.37 21.64 -11.53
CA LYS A 164 -2.55 23.02 -11.01
C LYS A 164 -1.91 23.28 -9.65
N ARG A 165 -1.71 22.27 -8.80
CA ARG A 165 -1.03 22.44 -7.49
C ARG A 165 0.47 22.18 -7.54
N GLU A 166 0.94 21.26 -8.38
CA GLU A 166 2.36 20.89 -8.40
C GLU A 166 3.17 21.60 -9.51
N PHE A 167 2.54 22.22 -10.52
CA PHE A 167 3.26 22.88 -11.62
C PHE A 167 2.80 24.33 -11.83
N THR A 168 3.76 25.21 -12.06
CA THR A 168 3.52 26.59 -12.48
C THR A 168 3.17 26.61 -13.97
N GLU A 169 2.38 27.59 -14.43
CA GLU A 169 1.97 27.68 -15.85
C GLU A 169 3.15 27.73 -16.85
N GLU A 170 4.32 28.19 -16.39
CA GLU A 170 5.56 28.21 -17.18
C GLU A 170 6.18 26.80 -17.32
N GLU A 171 6.19 26.00 -16.24
CA GLU A 171 6.69 24.61 -16.25
C GLU A 171 5.78 23.68 -17.09
N VAL A 172 4.48 23.99 -17.17
CA VAL A 172 3.53 23.28 -18.04
C VAL A 172 3.85 23.56 -19.52
N LYS A 173 4.21 24.80 -19.88
CA LYS A 173 4.60 25.17 -21.25
C LYS A 173 5.95 24.59 -21.67
N GLU A 174 6.87 24.38 -20.72
CA GLU A 174 8.13 23.68 -20.95
C GLU A 174 7.97 22.16 -21.17
N GLY A 175 6.75 21.63 -21.01
CA GLY A 175 6.45 20.21 -21.25
C GLY A 175 6.85 19.27 -20.11
N LEU A 176 7.27 19.81 -18.95
CA LEU A 176 7.59 19.01 -17.76
C LEU A 176 6.35 18.28 -17.20
N ALA A 177 5.14 18.81 -17.46
CA ALA A 177 3.88 18.22 -17.04
C ALA A 177 3.39 17.05 -17.93
N VAL A 178 4.01 16.78 -19.09
CA VAL A 178 3.50 15.79 -20.06
C VAL A 178 3.45 14.37 -19.48
N SER A 179 4.44 13.99 -18.66
CA SER A 179 4.47 12.68 -17.99
C SER A 179 3.41 12.55 -16.88
N VAL A 180 3.04 13.66 -16.25
CA VAL A 180 2.01 13.76 -15.22
C VAL A 180 0.62 13.80 -15.86
N GLN A 181 0.47 14.46 -17.00
CA GLN A 181 -0.78 14.51 -17.74
C GLN A 181 -1.17 13.14 -18.30
N LYS A 182 -0.23 12.41 -18.90
CA LYS A 182 -0.44 11.01 -19.33
C LYS A 182 -0.85 10.09 -18.17
N PHE A 183 -0.40 10.41 -16.95
CA PHE A 183 -0.83 9.69 -15.75
C PHE A 183 -2.23 10.10 -15.30
N CYS A 184 -2.58 11.38 -15.35
CA CYS A 184 -3.95 11.84 -15.07
C CYS A 184 -4.94 11.15 -16.01
N ASP A 185 -4.62 11.11 -17.30
CA ASP A 185 -5.42 10.44 -18.33
C ASP A 185 -5.67 8.95 -18.01
N ASN A 186 -4.62 8.22 -17.60
CA ASN A 186 -4.73 6.82 -17.18
C ASN A 186 -5.45 6.66 -15.84
N SER A 187 -5.27 7.60 -14.91
CA SER A 187 -5.82 7.51 -13.55
C SER A 187 -7.32 7.81 -13.49
N HIS A 188 -7.89 8.43 -14.54
CA HIS A 188 -9.35 8.50 -14.69
C HIS A 188 -10.02 7.10 -14.68
N GLN A 189 -9.29 6.05 -15.09
CA GLN A 189 -9.80 4.69 -15.07
C GLN A 189 -9.91 4.11 -13.66
N GLU A 190 -9.19 4.68 -12.68
CA GLU A 190 -9.19 4.28 -11.26
C GLU A 190 -10.38 4.88 -10.48
N ARG A 191 -11.21 5.73 -11.12
CA ARG A 191 -12.53 6.12 -10.59
C ARG A 191 -13.48 4.92 -10.60
N ALA A 192 -14.44 4.90 -9.68
CA ALA A 192 -15.50 3.89 -9.69
C ALA A 192 -16.21 3.87 -11.05
N PRO A 193 -16.66 2.70 -11.57
CA PRO A 193 -17.17 2.57 -12.94
C PRO A 193 -18.27 3.57 -13.32
N GLN A 194 -19.05 4.03 -12.33
CA GLN A 194 -20.14 4.99 -12.47
C GLN A 194 -19.69 6.44 -12.72
N HIS A 195 -18.43 6.78 -12.41
CA HIS A 195 -17.88 8.15 -12.48
C HIS A 195 -16.68 8.24 -13.46
N ARG A 196 -16.44 7.21 -14.27
CA ARG A 196 -15.36 7.20 -15.26
C ARG A 196 -15.78 8.07 -16.46
N PRO A 197 -14.97 9.06 -16.89
CA PRO A 197 -15.21 9.77 -18.14
C PRO A 197 -15.12 8.79 -19.32
N PRO A 198 -15.90 8.98 -20.42
CA PRO A 198 -15.80 8.13 -21.59
C PRO A 198 -14.37 8.16 -22.15
N VAL A 199 -13.85 7.00 -22.52
CA VAL A 199 -12.49 6.85 -23.04
C VAL A 199 -12.36 7.71 -24.30
N LYS A 200 -11.52 8.77 -24.24
CA LYS A 200 -11.12 9.54 -25.43
C LYS A 200 -10.28 8.61 -26.33
N GLY A 201 -10.93 7.84 -27.20
CA GLY A 201 -10.24 6.91 -28.09
C GLY A 201 -11.13 5.94 -28.88
N GLU A 202 -12.35 5.64 -28.46
CA GLU A 202 -13.30 4.91 -29.32
C GLU A 202 -14.05 5.90 -30.22
N VAL A 203 -13.37 6.32 -31.28
CA VAL A 203 -14.04 6.76 -32.50
C VAL A 203 -14.83 5.55 -33.01
N SER A 204 -16.15 5.59 -32.79
CA SER A 204 -17.08 4.68 -33.46
C SER A 204 -16.87 4.78 -34.98
N LEU A 205 -16.73 3.63 -35.63
CA LEU A 205 -16.91 3.45 -37.08
C LEU A 205 -18.28 3.94 -37.53
#